data_AF-A0A2R8PVX3-F1
#
_entry.id   AF-A0A2R8PVX3-F1
#
_cell.length_a   1.000
_cell.length_b   1.000
_cell.length_c   1.000
_cell.angle_alpha   90.00
_cell.angle_beta   90.00
_cell.angle_gamma   90.00
#
_symmetry.space_group_name_H-M   'P 1'
#
loop_
_entity.id
_entity.type
_entity.pdbx_description
1 polymer ?
#
loop_
_entity_poly.entity_id
_entity_poly.type
_entity_poly.pdbx_seq_one_letter_code
_entity_poly.pdbx_strand_id
1 'polypeptide(L)'
;MTLNVLLQELLQPLTQYDLVKELQSYSDVCEALSTVELAVGFLAMTGGEPNMQLGVYLKDVLQMTDHMATHVFKALSRCSLKHCVALWQLLSSLKSETMLRLKRDPFVGISKEYKQPLQEEHKRLLTSFFTKSSADAFLLEMHEFLLLVLKSPKATDTYRPDWRLKHTVVSYMERKDLDVPPEVEEFFPKEILLSEYTSTWNFSVNLRQKRSQS
;
A
#
# COMPACT_ATOMS: atom_id res chain seq x y z
N MET A 1 0.67 7.73 4.60
CA MET A 1 -0.22 8.83 5.05
C MET A 1 -0.06 8.92 6.55
N THR A 2 -0.16 10.08 7.20
CA THR A 2 0.03 10.16 8.66
C THR A 2 -1.16 10.80 9.36
N LEU A 3 -1.56 10.22 10.49
CA LEU A 3 -2.62 10.71 11.36
C LEU A 3 -2.07 10.85 12.78
N ASN A 4 -1.49 12.00 13.09
CA ASN A 4 -0.73 12.18 14.34
C ASN A 4 -1.62 12.38 15.58
N VAL A 5 -2.92 12.59 15.38
CA VAL A 5 -3.89 12.86 16.45
C VAL A 5 -4.52 11.57 17.03
N LEU A 6 -4.22 10.40 16.47
CA LEU A 6 -4.80 9.12 16.88
C LEU A 6 -3.77 8.00 16.68
N LEU A 7 -3.48 7.22 17.74
CA LEU A 7 -2.56 6.08 17.66
C LEU A 7 -3.01 5.08 16.58
N GLN A 8 -2.14 4.82 15.61
CA GLN A 8 -2.41 3.88 14.53
C GLN A 8 -1.80 2.51 14.79
N GLU A 9 -2.53 1.48 14.41
CA GLU A 9 -2.15 0.07 14.47
C GLU A 9 -2.22 -0.56 13.07
N LEU A 10 -1.42 -1.60 12.87
CA LEU A 10 -1.43 -2.38 11.63
C LEU A 10 -2.69 -3.24 11.54
N LEU A 11 -3.12 -3.54 10.32
CA LEU A 11 -4.17 -4.54 10.09
C LEU A 11 -3.61 -5.95 10.33
N GLN A 12 -4.37 -6.78 11.03
CA GLN A 12 -4.05 -8.20 11.15
C GLN A 12 -4.02 -8.86 9.76
N PRO A 13 -3.10 -9.81 9.49
CA PRO A 13 -2.99 -10.46 8.19
C PRO A 13 -4.30 -11.09 7.69
N LEU A 14 -5.09 -11.68 8.60
CA LEU A 14 -6.41 -12.23 8.28
C LEU A 14 -7.39 -11.15 7.81
N THR A 15 -7.43 -10.00 8.50
CA THR A 15 -8.25 -8.86 8.08
C THR A 15 -7.85 -8.35 6.71
N GLN A 16 -6.54 -8.24 6.43
CA GLN A 16 -6.06 -7.82 5.10
C GLN A 16 -6.50 -8.82 4.03
N TYR A 17 -6.34 -10.12 4.29
CA TYR A 17 -6.75 -11.18 3.37
C TYR A 17 -8.25 -11.15 3.05
N ASP A 18 -9.09 -11.01 4.07
CA ASP A 18 -10.54 -10.95 3.91
C ASP A 18 -10.97 -9.71 3.13
N LEU A 19 -10.38 -8.55 3.41
CA LEU A 19 -10.64 -7.31 2.67
C LEU A 19 -10.26 -7.44 1.19
N VAL A 20 -9.08 -8.00 0.88
CA VAL A 20 -8.62 -8.22 -0.49
C VAL A 20 -9.53 -9.20 -1.24
N LYS A 21 -10.02 -10.23 -0.55
CA LYS A 21 -10.96 -11.20 -1.13
C LYS A 21 -12.33 -10.62 -1.42
N GLU A 22 -12.82 -9.72 -0.58
CA GLU A 22 -14.15 -9.12 -0.72
C GLU A 22 -14.16 -7.96 -1.72
N LEU A 23 -13.11 -7.13 -1.73
CA LEU A 23 -12.99 -5.95 -2.59
C LEU A 23 -12.26 -6.28 -3.90
N GLN A 24 -12.93 -7.03 -4.78
CA GLN A 24 -12.28 -7.48 -6.02
C GLN A 24 -12.41 -6.49 -7.19
N SER A 25 -13.49 -5.72 -7.25
CA SER A 25 -13.76 -4.83 -8.38
C SER A 25 -13.05 -3.49 -8.22
N TYR A 26 -12.70 -2.86 -9.34
CA TYR A 26 -12.06 -1.54 -9.32
C TYR A 26 -12.95 -0.47 -8.67
N SER A 27 -14.27 -0.55 -8.89
CA SER A 27 -15.23 0.38 -8.29
C SER A 27 -15.32 0.21 -6.79
N ASP A 28 -15.42 -1.03 -6.28
CA ASP A 28 -15.50 -1.29 -4.84
C ASP A 28 -14.26 -0.79 -4.11
N VAL A 29 -13.08 -1.04 -4.68
CA VAL A 29 -11.79 -0.59 -4.12
C VAL A 29 -11.71 0.94 -4.13
N CYS A 30 -12.16 1.61 -5.20
CA CYS A 30 -12.16 3.07 -5.26
C CYS A 30 -13.16 3.70 -4.28
N GLU A 31 -14.34 3.13 -4.13
CA GLU A 31 -15.35 3.56 -3.16
C GLU A 31 -14.83 3.40 -1.73
N ALA A 32 -14.28 2.23 -1.40
CA ALA A 32 -13.66 1.96 -0.10
C ALA A 32 -12.51 2.93 0.20
N LEU A 33 -11.59 3.12 -0.76
CA LEU A 33 -10.45 4.02 -0.59
C LEU A 33 -10.91 5.47 -0.37
N SER A 34 -11.82 5.97 -1.20
CA SER A 34 -12.29 7.37 -1.10
C SER A 34 -13.02 7.61 0.22
N THR A 35 -13.77 6.61 0.70
CA THR A 35 -14.43 6.64 2.02
C THR A 35 -13.40 6.73 3.15
N VAL A 36 -12.36 5.90 3.11
CA VAL A 36 -11.28 5.92 4.12
C VAL A 36 -10.48 7.20 4.08
N GLU A 37 -10.16 7.73 2.89
CA GLU A 37 -9.47 9.02 2.73
C GLU A 37 -10.27 10.18 3.34
N LEU A 38 -11.60 10.19 3.12
CA LEU A 38 -12.49 11.16 3.74
C LEU A 38 -12.46 11.04 5.27
N ALA A 39 -12.64 9.82 5.79
CA ALA A 39 -12.60 9.55 7.23
C ALA A 39 -11.27 9.99 7.86
N VAL A 40 -10.13 9.65 7.24
CA VAL A 40 -8.81 10.11 7.72
C VAL A 40 -8.72 11.64 7.72
N GLY A 41 -9.26 12.31 6.70
CA GLY A 41 -9.33 13.77 6.64
C GLY A 41 -10.09 14.37 7.84
N PHE A 42 -11.26 13.83 8.16
CA PHE A 42 -12.03 14.27 9.33
C PHE A 42 -11.31 13.95 10.65
N LEU A 43 -10.81 12.73 10.81
CA LEU A 43 -10.07 12.33 12.00
C LEU A 43 -8.85 13.22 12.24
N ALA A 44 -8.16 13.69 11.19
CA ALA A 44 -7.03 14.60 11.31
C ALA A 44 -7.42 15.97 11.91
N MET A 45 -8.68 16.36 11.73
CA MET A 45 -9.23 17.62 12.26
C MET A 45 -9.90 17.45 13.63
N THR A 46 -10.61 16.35 13.84
CA THR A 46 -11.47 16.15 15.02
C THR A 46 -10.89 15.20 16.06
N GLY A 47 -9.85 14.45 15.72
CA GLY A 47 -9.49 13.23 16.45
C GLY A 47 -10.61 12.19 16.37
N GLY A 48 -10.55 11.21 17.27
CA GLY A 48 -11.57 10.18 17.42
C GLY A 48 -11.12 9.09 18.39
N GLU A 49 -12.07 8.28 18.86
CA GLU A 49 -11.80 7.16 19.75
C GLU A 49 -11.13 6.00 18.98
N PRO A 50 -9.87 5.61 19.26
CA PRO A 50 -9.15 4.64 18.45
C PRO A 50 -9.87 3.29 18.26
N ASN A 51 -10.61 2.86 19.28
CA ASN A 51 -11.34 1.59 19.31
C ASN A 51 -12.74 1.67 18.68
N MET A 52 -13.25 2.86 18.36
CA MET A 52 -14.54 2.99 17.68
C MET A 52 -14.47 2.26 16.33
N GLN A 53 -15.49 1.46 16.04
CA GLN A 53 -15.60 0.78 14.76
C GLN A 53 -15.75 1.80 13.64
N LEU A 54 -15.05 1.58 12.53
CA LEU A 54 -15.12 2.47 11.38
C LEU A 54 -16.56 2.54 10.84
N GLY A 55 -17.31 1.44 10.85
CA GLY A 55 -18.73 1.42 10.45
C GLY A 55 -19.62 2.34 11.30
N VAL A 56 -19.41 2.37 12.62
CA VAL A 56 -20.11 3.25 13.55
C VAL A 56 -19.77 4.71 13.25
N TYR A 57 -18.49 5.02 13.06
CA TYR A 57 -18.05 6.36 12.71
C TYR A 57 -18.65 6.86 11.38
N LEU A 58 -18.62 6.02 10.34
CA LEU A 58 -19.17 6.36 9.02
C LEU A 58 -20.68 6.60 9.05
N LYS A 59 -21.41 5.82 9.86
CA LYS A 59 -22.87 5.88 9.96
C LYS A 59 -23.34 7.00 10.88
N ASP A 60 -22.82 7.03 12.12
CA ASP A 60 -23.41 7.81 13.20
C ASP A 60 -22.72 9.17 13.35
N VAL A 61 -21.43 9.29 12.96
CA VAL A 61 -20.68 10.54 13.04
C VAL A 61 -20.67 11.26 11.69
N LEU A 62 -20.19 10.59 10.63
CA LEU A 62 -20.09 11.19 9.29
C LEU A 62 -21.39 11.14 8.48
N GLN A 63 -22.34 10.27 8.84
CA GLN A 63 -23.65 10.15 8.19
C GLN A 63 -23.57 10.01 6.66
N MET A 64 -22.65 9.16 6.17
CA MET A 64 -22.37 9.01 4.74
C MET A 64 -22.75 7.64 4.16
N THR A 65 -23.51 6.83 4.89
CA THR A 65 -23.82 5.43 4.51
C THR A 65 -24.91 5.25 3.46
N ASP A 66 -25.71 6.28 3.20
CA ASP A 66 -26.94 6.15 2.39
C ASP A 66 -26.70 5.80 0.92
N HIS A 67 -25.50 6.12 0.40
CA HIS A 67 -25.11 5.82 -0.98
C HIS A 67 -24.00 4.77 -1.08
N MET A 68 -23.57 4.20 0.05
CA MET A 68 -22.50 3.21 0.04
C MET A 68 -23.02 1.82 -0.32
N ALA A 69 -22.25 1.09 -1.11
CA ALA A 69 -22.53 -0.32 -1.36
C ALA A 69 -22.48 -1.12 -0.05
N THR A 70 -23.50 -1.95 0.19
CA THR A 70 -23.67 -2.63 1.49
C THR A 70 -22.50 -3.54 1.85
N HIS A 71 -21.87 -4.22 0.88
CA HIS A 71 -20.70 -5.07 1.12
C HIS A 71 -19.46 -4.23 1.42
N VAL A 72 -19.25 -3.10 0.72
CA VAL A 72 -18.14 -2.16 1.01
C VAL A 72 -18.27 -1.65 2.45
N PHE A 73 -19.46 -1.20 2.86
CA PHE A 73 -19.70 -0.77 4.23
C PHE A 73 -19.41 -1.87 5.26
N LYS A 74 -19.87 -3.10 5.00
CA LYS A 74 -19.60 -4.26 5.89
C LYS A 74 -18.11 -4.58 5.98
N ALA A 75 -17.38 -4.53 4.88
CA ALA A 75 -15.94 -4.77 4.83
C ALA A 75 -15.20 -3.74 5.70
N LEU A 76 -15.48 -2.45 5.51
CA LEU A 76 -14.89 -1.35 6.31
C LEU A 76 -15.25 -1.46 7.80
N SER A 77 -16.46 -1.91 8.13
CA SER A 77 -16.94 -2.05 9.50
C SER A 77 -16.18 -3.09 10.35
N ARG A 78 -15.33 -3.93 9.72
CA ARG A 78 -14.44 -4.87 10.43
C ARG A 78 -13.23 -4.19 11.06
N CYS A 79 -12.95 -2.94 10.67
CA CYS A 79 -11.86 -2.14 11.17
C CYS A 79 -12.34 -1.13 12.22
N SER A 80 -11.38 -0.49 12.87
CA SER A 80 -11.57 0.58 13.86
C SER A 80 -10.76 1.80 13.44
N LEU A 81 -10.99 2.95 14.07
CA LEU A 81 -10.32 4.21 13.71
C LEU A 81 -8.79 4.15 13.84
N LYS A 82 -8.28 3.32 14.75
CA LYS A 82 -6.84 3.02 14.87
C LYS A 82 -6.25 2.30 13.66
N HIS A 83 -7.05 1.76 12.76
CA HIS A 83 -6.57 1.02 11.58
C HIS A 83 -6.66 1.85 10.29
N CYS A 84 -7.16 3.09 10.32
CA CYS A 84 -7.48 3.85 9.12
C CYS A 84 -6.27 4.10 8.20
N VAL A 85 -5.08 4.34 8.75
CA VAL A 85 -3.86 4.53 7.94
C VAL A 85 -3.41 3.22 7.29
N ALA A 86 -3.42 2.10 8.04
CA ALA A 86 -3.10 0.79 7.49
C ALA A 86 -4.12 0.34 6.43
N LEU A 87 -5.39 0.68 6.64
CA LEU A 87 -6.47 0.43 5.69
C LEU A 87 -6.32 1.27 4.41
N TRP A 88 -5.97 2.55 4.54
CA TRP A 88 -5.62 3.39 3.40
C TRP A 88 -4.44 2.80 2.59
N GLN A 89 -3.39 2.34 3.27
CA GLN A 89 -2.23 1.72 2.63
C GLN A 89 -2.63 0.47 1.84
N LEU A 90 -3.41 -0.43 2.46
CA LEU A 90 -3.91 -1.63 1.79
C LEU A 90 -4.80 -1.30 0.58
N LEU A 91 -5.79 -0.43 0.75
CA LEU A 91 -6.75 -0.09 -0.30
C LEU A 91 -6.11 0.67 -1.46
N SER A 92 -5.16 1.55 -1.17
CA SER A 92 -4.40 2.25 -2.22
C SER A 92 -3.50 1.30 -3.00
N SER A 93 -2.88 0.30 -2.34
CA SER A 93 -2.15 -0.78 -3.03
C SER A 93 -3.10 -1.58 -3.91
N LEU A 94 -4.21 -2.04 -3.36
CA LEU A 94 -5.21 -2.83 -4.08
C LEU A 94 -5.78 -2.10 -5.30
N LYS A 95 -5.94 -0.77 -5.22
CA LYS A 95 -6.32 0.07 -6.36
C LYS A 95 -5.26 0.00 -7.45
N SER A 96 -3.99 0.22 -7.10
CA SER A 96 -2.87 0.15 -8.05
C SER A 96 -2.73 -1.25 -8.68
N GLU A 97 -2.94 -2.31 -7.90
CA GLU A 97 -2.91 -3.70 -8.38
C GLU A 97 -4.06 -3.99 -9.34
N THR A 98 -5.25 -3.48 -9.04
CA THR A 98 -6.41 -3.63 -9.90
C THR A 98 -6.22 -2.85 -11.21
N MET A 99 -5.61 -1.67 -11.16
CA MET A 99 -5.21 -0.93 -12.37
C MET A 99 -4.24 -1.74 -13.23
N LEU A 100 -3.24 -2.38 -12.62
CA LEU A 100 -2.28 -3.24 -13.33
C LEU A 100 -2.97 -4.43 -14.00
N ARG A 101 -3.93 -5.07 -13.32
CA ARG A 101 -4.76 -6.15 -13.89
C ARG A 101 -5.57 -5.65 -15.09
N LEU A 102 -6.07 -4.43 -15.02
CA LEU A 102 -6.76 -3.72 -16.12
C LEU A 102 -5.81 -3.12 -17.17
N LYS A 103 -4.52 -3.46 -17.15
CA LYS A 103 -3.49 -2.98 -18.08
C LYS A 103 -3.34 -1.46 -18.11
N ARG A 104 -3.59 -0.79 -16.98
CA ARG A 104 -3.38 0.64 -16.77
C ARG A 104 -2.14 0.86 -15.91
N ASP A 105 -1.38 1.93 -16.17
CA ASP A 105 -0.25 2.33 -15.32
C ASP A 105 -0.76 3.03 -14.04
N PRO A 106 -0.58 2.46 -12.84
CA PRO A 106 -0.95 3.12 -11.60
C PRO A 106 -0.02 4.29 -11.21
N PHE A 107 1.14 4.40 -11.85
CA PHE A 107 2.21 5.33 -11.49
C PHE A 107 2.46 6.39 -12.55
N VAL A 108 1.45 6.78 -13.34
CA VAL A 108 1.57 7.80 -14.40
C VAL A 108 2.20 9.12 -13.94
N GLY A 109 1.98 9.50 -12.67
CA GLY A 109 2.53 10.73 -12.08
C GLY A 109 3.96 10.62 -11.54
N ILE A 110 4.58 9.43 -11.55
CA ILE A 110 5.97 9.24 -11.10
C ILE A 110 6.94 9.55 -12.26
N SER A 111 8.08 10.17 -11.95
CA SER A 111 9.13 10.48 -12.93
C SER A 111 9.54 9.22 -13.72
N LYS A 112 9.76 9.40 -15.03
CA LYS A 112 10.25 8.36 -15.94
C LYS A 112 11.60 7.77 -15.51
N GLU A 113 12.38 8.50 -14.71
CA GLU A 113 13.67 8.04 -14.23
C GLU A 113 13.58 6.83 -13.29
N TYR A 114 12.43 6.64 -12.61
CA TYR A 114 12.12 5.47 -11.77
C TYR A 114 11.40 4.33 -12.51
N LYS A 115 11.27 4.45 -13.84
CA LYS A 115 10.50 3.54 -14.70
C LYS A 115 11.37 2.73 -15.66
N GLN A 116 12.66 2.57 -15.38
CA GLN A 116 13.52 1.69 -16.16
C GLN A 116 13.03 0.24 -16.08
N PRO A 117 13.15 -0.54 -17.16
CA PRO A 117 12.74 -1.93 -17.17
C PRO A 117 13.65 -2.76 -16.26
N LEU A 118 13.06 -3.74 -15.58
CA LEU A 118 13.83 -4.73 -14.83
C LEU A 118 14.64 -5.61 -15.78
N GLN A 119 15.90 -5.82 -15.43
CA GLN A 119 16.75 -6.83 -16.06
C GLN A 119 16.27 -8.25 -15.72
N GLU A 120 16.53 -9.20 -16.62
CA GLU A 120 16.13 -10.61 -16.42
C GLU A 120 16.77 -11.24 -15.17
N GLU A 121 17.99 -10.82 -14.83
CA GLU A 121 18.64 -11.23 -13.60
C GLU A 121 17.90 -10.75 -12.35
N HIS A 122 17.51 -9.47 -12.32
CA HIS A 122 16.75 -8.89 -11.22
C HIS A 122 15.38 -9.59 -11.06
N LYS A 123 14.71 -9.94 -12.16
CA LYS A 123 13.46 -10.73 -12.13
C LYS A 123 13.64 -12.09 -11.46
N ARG A 124 14.74 -12.80 -11.74
CA ARG A 124 15.05 -14.09 -11.10
C ARG A 124 15.26 -13.92 -9.60
N LEU A 125 16.03 -12.92 -9.19
CA LEU A 125 16.31 -12.64 -7.77
C LEU A 125 15.03 -12.26 -7.01
N LEU A 126 14.19 -11.38 -7.58
CA LEU A 126 12.89 -11.00 -7.00
C LEU A 126 11.95 -12.21 -6.87
N THR A 127 11.93 -13.12 -7.84
CA THR A 127 11.09 -14.31 -7.79
C THR A 127 11.38 -15.16 -6.55
N SER A 128 12.65 -15.27 -6.16
CA SER A 128 13.09 -15.95 -4.94
C SER A 128 12.62 -15.20 -3.68
N PHE A 129 12.87 -13.89 -3.60
CA PHE A 129 12.48 -13.07 -2.44
C PHE A 129 10.97 -13.10 -2.16
N PHE A 130 10.12 -12.94 -3.18
CA PHE A 130 8.67 -12.88 -2.97
C PHE A 130 8.04 -14.21 -2.55
N THR A 131 8.80 -15.30 -2.36
CA THR A 131 8.34 -16.54 -1.70
C THR A 131 8.28 -16.45 -0.17
N LYS A 132 8.89 -15.43 0.42
CA LYS A 132 8.98 -15.28 1.88
C LYS A 132 7.69 -14.71 2.46
N SER A 133 7.39 -15.05 3.71
CA SER A 133 6.18 -14.63 4.43
C SER A 133 6.09 -13.11 4.66
N SER A 134 7.22 -12.43 4.78
CA SER A 134 7.29 -10.97 5.01
C SER A 134 7.18 -10.14 3.74
N ALA A 135 7.13 -10.77 2.56
CA ALA A 135 7.16 -10.08 1.28
C ALA A 135 5.93 -9.18 1.06
N ASP A 136 4.76 -9.55 1.60
CA ASP A 136 3.54 -8.76 1.47
C ASP A 136 3.61 -7.43 2.23
N ALA A 137 4.10 -7.45 3.48
CA ALA A 137 4.29 -6.24 4.27
C ALA A 137 5.29 -5.30 3.60
N PHE A 138 6.41 -5.84 3.10
CA PHE A 138 7.39 -5.04 2.38
C PHE A 138 6.84 -4.45 1.08
N LEU A 139 5.98 -5.17 0.36
CA LEU A 139 5.35 -4.68 -0.87
C LEU A 139 4.39 -3.50 -0.62
N LEU A 140 3.72 -3.48 0.54
CA LEU A 140 2.89 -2.35 0.97
C LEU A 140 3.74 -1.11 1.29
N GLU A 141 4.90 -1.27 1.93
CA GLU A 141 5.83 -0.17 2.19
C GLU A 141 6.43 0.37 0.89
N MET A 142 6.78 -0.51 -0.04
CA MET A 142 7.20 -0.13 -1.39
C MET A 142 6.13 0.68 -2.13
N HIS A 143 4.87 0.25 -2.05
CA HIS A 143 3.74 0.95 -2.66
C HIS A 143 3.53 2.33 -2.06
N GLU A 144 3.53 2.42 -0.73
CA GLU A 144 3.34 3.68 -0.02
C GLU A 144 4.43 4.69 -0.41
N PHE A 145 5.69 4.25 -0.45
CA PHE A 145 6.82 5.09 -0.84
C PHE A 145 6.67 5.62 -2.27
N LEU A 146 6.23 4.77 -3.21
CA LEU A 146 5.94 5.19 -4.58
C LEU A 146 4.89 6.32 -4.61
N LEU A 147 3.82 6.19 -3.83
CA LEU A 147 2.72 7.16 -3.82
C LEU A 147 3.02 8.46 -3.08
N LEU A 148 3.66 8.38 -1.91
CA LEU A 148 3.86 9.53 -1.03
C LEU A 148 5.17 10.27 -1.28
N VAL A 149 6.19 9.56 -1.75
CA VAL A 149 7.53 10.10 -1.90
C VAL A 149 7.85 10.30 -3.37
N LEU A 150 7.82 9.25 -4.18
CA LEU A 150 8.29 9.31 -5.57
C LEU A 150 7.32 9.98 -6.55
N LYS A 151 6.07 10.18 -6.15
CA LYS A 151 5.09 10.99 -6.89
C LYS A 151 5.34 12.50 -6.78
N SER A 152 6.17 12.94 -5.84
CA SER A 152 6.54 14.35 -5.71
C SER A 152 7.27 14.83 -6.96
N PRO A 153 6.93 16.01 -7.54
CA PRO A 153 7.65 16.56 -8.69
C PRO A 153 9.16 16.78 -8.47
N LYS A 154 9.58 16.91 -7.20
CA LYS A 154 10.99 17.08 -6.80
C LYS A 154 11.63 15.81 -6.25
N ALA A 155 10.99 14.64 -6.42
CA ALA A 155 11.47 13.40 -5.84
C ALA A 155 12.93 13.09 -6.23
N THR A 156 13.30 13.33 -7.49
CA THR A 156 14.66 13.10 -8.03
C THR A 156 15.74 13.96 -7.38
N ASP A 157 15.38 15.12 -6.82
CA ASP A 157 16.32 15.99 -6.10
C ASP A 157 16.72 15.37 -4.75
N THR A 158 15.85 14.54 -4.17
CA THR A 158 16.04 13.94 -2.84
C THR A 158 16.41 12.46 -2.90
N TYR A 159 15.88 11.72 -3.88
CA TYR A 159 16.04 10.28 -4.03
C TYR A 159 16.62 9.99 -5.41
N ARG A 160 17.94 9.84 -5.52
CA ARG A 160 18.55 9.70 -6.83
C ARG A 160 18.23 8.32 -7.45
N PRO A 161 17.86 8.23 -8.74
CA PRO A 161 17.54 6.96 -9.39
C PRO A 161 18.65 5.89 -9.35
N ASP A 162 19.92 6.30 -9.20
CA ASP A 162 21.07 5.41 -9.07
C ASP A 162 21.30 4.87 -7.65
N TRP A 163 20.44 5.21 -6.69
CA TRP A 163 20.47 4.65 -5.34
C TRP A 163 19.86 3.25 -5.30
N ARG A 164 20.32 2.47 -4.31
CA ARG A 164 19.83 1.12 -4.06
C ARG A 164 18.39 1.17 -3.54
N LEU A 165 17.51 0.39 -4.16
CA LEU A 165 16.09 0.34 -3.77
C LEU A 165 15.98 -0.15 -2.33
N LYS A 166 16.61 -1.28 -2.00
CA LYS A 166 16.59 -1.89 -0.67
C LYS A 166 16.93 -0.89 0.43
N HIS A 167 18.12 -0.28 0.38
CA HIS A 167 18.58 0.65 1.42
C HIS A 167 17.65 1.87 1.56
N THR A 168 17.10 2.36 0.45
CA THR A 168 16.17 3.49 0.49
C THR A 168 14.88 3.13 1.22
N VAL A 169 14.28 1.97 0.92
CA VAL A 169 13.01 1.55 1.54
C VAL A 169 13.22 1.13 3.00
N VAL A 170 14.32 0.44 3.30
CA VAL A 170 14.71 0.11 4.69
C VAL A 170 14.86 1.39 5.52
N SER A 171 15.61 2.39 5.03
CA SER A 171 15.74 3.68 5.73
C SER A 171 14.42 4.42 5.86
N TYR A 172 13.50 4.26 4.92
CA TYR A 172 12.15 4.83 5.02
C TYR A 172 11.33 4.16 6.13
N MET A 173 11.38 2.83 6.23
CA MET A 173 10.70 2.06 7.28
C MET A 173 11.25 2.39 8.67
N GLU A 174 12.58 2.49 8.82
CA GLU A 174 13.22 2.86 10.08
C GLU A 174 12.77 4.25 10.57
N ARG A 175 12.60 5.22 9.67
CA ARG A 175 12.08 6.56 10.02
C ARG A 175 10.61 6.56 10.44
N LYS A 176 9.87 5.49 10.16
CA LYS A 176 8.49 5.27 10.61
C LYS A 176 8.43 4.44 11.90
N ASP A 177 9.58 4.14 12.52
CA ASP A 177 9.69 3.23 13.68
C ASP A 177 9.12 1.83 13.39
N LEU A 178 9.24 1.36 12.15
CA LEU A 178 8.84 0.00 11.75
C LEU A 178 10.02 -0.95 11.80
N ASP A 179 9.77 -2.16 12.33
CA ASP A 179 10.73 -3.25 12.25
C ASP A 179 10.92 -3.70 10.80
N VAL A 180 12.18 -3.80 10.39
CA VAL A 180 12.56 -4.31 9.07
C VAL A 180 12.57 -5.83 9.13
N PRO A 181 11.75 -6.54 8.32
CA PRO A 181 11.74 -7.99 8.34
C PRO A 181 13.12 -8.57 8.01
N PRO A 182 13.64 -9.54 8.79
CA PRO A 182 14.96 -10.13 8.53
C PRO A 182 15.13 -10.66 7.11
N GLU A 183 14.06 -11.19 6.50
CA GLU A 183 14.12 -11.70 5.13
C GLU A 183 14.33 -10.60 4.08
N VAL A 184 13.92 -9.36 4.36
CA VAL A 184 14.25 -8.21 3.49
C VAL A 184 15.75 -7.98 3.53
N GLU A 185 16.33 -8.01 4.72
CA GLU A 185 17.77 -7.78 4.88
C GLU A 185 18.61 -8.90 4.24
N GLU A 186 18.17 -10.14 4.40
CA GLU A 186 18.89 -11.32 3.92
C GLU A 186 18.68 -11.58 2.42
N PHE A 187 17.45 -11.45 1.91
CA PHE A 187 17.07 -11.98 0.60
C PHE A 187 16.64 -10.93 -0.43
N PHE A 188 16.36 -9.68 -0.05
CA PHE A 188 16.00 -8.67 -1.05
C PHE A 188 17.23 -8.32 -1.93
N PRO A 189 17.09 -8.29 -3.26
CA PRO A 189 18.24 -8.08 -4.17
C PRO A 189 18.89 -6.71 -3.94
N LYS A 190 20.21 -6.69 -3.71
CA LYS A 190 20.98 -5.47 -3.39
C LYS A 190 21.28 -4.65 -4.65
N GLU A 191 21.20 -5.27 -5.82
CA GLU A 191 21.59 -4.74 -7.11
C GLU A 191 20.50 -3.84 -7.74
N ILE A 192 19.26 -3.98 -7.29
CA ILE A 192 18.13 -3.24 -7.85
C ILE A 192 18.21 -1.77 -7.44
N LEU A 193 18.04 -0.91 -8.44
CA LEU A 193 18.09 0.55 -8.30
C LEU A 193 16.69 1.16 -8.15
N LEU A 194 16.64 2.38 -7.60
CA LEU A 194 15.42 3.19 -7.63
C LEU A 194 14.96 3.46 -9.07
N SER A 195 15.89 3.50 -10.03
CA SER A 195 15.53 3.64 -11.45
C SER A 195 14.62 2.52 -11.96
N GLU A 196 14.64 1.34 -11.34
CA GLU A 196 13.81 0.18 -11.68
C GLU A 196 12.61 -0.01 -10.74
N TYR A 197 12.29 0.98 -9.88
CA TYR A 197 11.36 0.79 -8.77
C TYR A 197 9.93 0.45 -9.25
N THR A 198 9.34 1.22 -10.16
CA THR A 198 7.97 0.92 -10.61
C THR A 198 7.90 -0.46 -11.28
N SER A 199 8.94 -0.83 -12.03
CA SER A 199 9.06 -2.14 -12.67
C SER A 199 9.19 -3.26 -11.64
N THR A 200 9.96 -3.03 -10.56
CA THR A 200 10.09 -3.92 -9.40
C THR A 200 8.73 -4.18 -8.75
N TRP A 201 8.00 -3.13 -8.42
CA TRP A 201 6.67 -3.27 -7.81
C TRP A 201 5.69 -4.00 -8.72
N ASN A 202 5.59 -3.58 -9.99
CA ASN A 202 4.71 -4.21 -10.98
C ASN A 202 5.02 -5.70 -11.17
N PHE A 203 6.29 -6.07 -11.27
CA PHE A 203 6.70 -7.46 -11.42
C PHE A 203 6.33 -8.29 -10.18
N SER A 204 6.55 -7.74 -8.99
CA SER A 204 6.26 -8.39 -7.71
C SER A 204 4.77 -8.67 -7.51
N VAL A 205 3.92 -7.68 -7.82
CA VAL A 205 2.45 -7.85 -7.82
C VAL A 205 2.02 -8.95 -8.79
N ASN A 206 2.56 -8.96 -10.01
CA ASN A 206 2.22 -9.99 -10.99
C ASN A 206 2.64 -11.39 -10.53
N LEU A 207 3.79 -11.53 -9.86
CA LEU A 207 4.21 -12.81 -9.28
C LEU A 207 3.23 -13.27 -8.19
N ARG A 208 2.83 -12.37 -7.30
CA ARG A 208 1.88 -12.68 -6.22
C ARG A 208 0.53 -13.11 -6.78
N GLN A 209 -0.01 -12.37 -7.74
CA GLN A 209 -1.30 -12.66 -8.37
C GLN A 209 -1.32 -14.02 -9.07
N LYS A 210 -0.22 -14.41 -9.74
CA LYS A 210 -0.09 -15.73 -10.37
C LYS A 210 -0.14 -16.86 -9.36
N ARG A 211 0.42 -16.68 -8.16
CA ARG A 211 0.40 -17.69 -7.08
C ARG A 211 -0.94 -17.81 -6.39
N SER A 212 -1.70 -16.71 -6.29
CA SER A 212 -3.07 -16.75 -5.76
C SER A 212 -4.07 -17.44 -6.70
N GLN A 213 -3.71 -17.66 -7.97
CA GLN A 213 -4.54 -18.31 -8.99
C GLN A 213 -4.16 -19.77 -9.28
N SER A 214 -3.01 -20.26 -8.77
CA SER A 214 -2.52 -21.64 -8.93
C SER A 214 -2.85 -22.50 -7.72
#